data_AF-A0A8T4XM42-F1
#
_entry.id   AF-A0A8T4XM42-F1
#
_cell.length_a   1.000
_cell.length_b   1.000
_cell.length_c   1.000
_cell.angle_alpha   90.00
_cell.angle_beta   90.00
_cell.angle_gamma   90.00
#
_symmetry.space_group_name_H-M   'P 1'
#
loop_
_entity.id
_entity.type
_entity.pdbx_description
1 polymer ?
#
loop_
_entity_poly.entity_id
_entity_poly.type
_entity_poly.pdbx_seq_one_letter_code
_entity_poly.pdbx_strand_id
1 'polypeptide(L)'
;MSERFSKRWDERRDEQPLTERIKEAVRPPGPLKPRLDMAIRRIELQIQKLDQASERFSQRDKSIFARIVDAYTKHDMARANVFANELAEIRKMEKMIMQARLALEQIVLRLRTVSELGDVVSTLGPAVSVLRAVKAGMANIFPEAERELGLIGNLLSGIIVEAGQSTGLTINFEAANEDAQKILTEAAAVAEQRIKEKFPELPTGIPQVPLSEKTPTETS
;
A
#
# COMPACT_ATOMS: atom_id res chain seq x y z
N MET A 1 -17.90 -56.33 29.65
CA MET A 1 -17.77 -55.69 28.31
C MET A 1 -16.29 -55.49 28.05
N SER A 2 -15.76 -56.11 27.00
CA SER A 2 -14.34 -56.50 26.88
C SER A 2 -13.39 -55.33 26.57
N GLU A 3 -12.36 -55.17 27.40
CA GLU A 3 -11.22 -54.24 27.25
C GLU A 3 -10.44 -54.40 25.92
N ARG A 4 -10.72 -55.45 25.15
CA ARG A 4 -10.09 -55.70 23.84
C ARG A 4 -10.70 -54.89 22.68
N PHE A 5 -11.82 -54.19 22.91
CA PHE A 5 -12.42 -53.31 21.90
C PHE A 5 -11.89 -51.87 21.93
N SER A 6 -11.44 -51.37 23.08
CA SER A 6 -10.85 -50.01 23.19
C SER A 6 -9.43 -49.94 22.63
N LYS A 7 -8.71 -51.07 22.57
CA LYS A 7 -7.32 -51.12 22.09
C LYS A 7 -7.15 -51.04 20.57
N ARG A 8 -8.23 -51.21 19.78
CA ARG A 8 -8.16 -51.18 18.31
C ARG A 8 -8.46 -49.82 17.68
N TRP A 9 -8.82 -48.83 18.49
CA TRP A 9 -9.07 -47.46 18.03
C TRP A 9 -7.91 -46.49 18.28
N ASP A 10 -6.87 -46.93 19.01
CA ASP A 10 -5.72 -46.10 19.38
C ASP A 10 -4.43 -46.45 18.61
N GLU A 11 -4.47 -47.46 17.73
CA GLU A 11 -3.30 -47.96 16.99
C GLU A 11 -3.25 -47.51 15.50
N ARG A 12 -3.93 -46.42 15.14
CA ARG A 12 -3.85 -45.83 13.77
C ARG A 12 -3.59 -44.33 13.74
N ARG A 13 -2.93 -43.81 14.76
CA ARG A 13 -2.15 -42.58 14.64
C ARG A 13 -0.68 -42.98 14.62
N ASP A 14 -0.31 -43.69 13.58
CA ASP A 14 1.10 -43.86 13.24
C ASP A 14 1.66 -42.46 12.99
N GLU A 15 2.47 -42.06 13.95
CA GLU A 15 3.42 -40.98 13.91
C GLU A 15 4.14 -41.04 12.56
N GLN A 16 3.95 -40.01 11.73
CA GLN A 16 4.84 -39.80 10.60
C GLN A 16 6.26 -39.81 11.17
N PRO A 17 7.15 -40.69 10.67
CA PRO A 17 8.47 -40.85 11.26
C PRO A 17 9.17 -39.50 11.23
N LEU A 18 9.84 -39.14 12.33
CA LEU A 18 10.50 -37.84 12.53
C LEU A 18 11.42 -37.45 11.34
N THR A 19 11.90 -38.46 10.62
CA THR A 19 12.67 -38.34 9.39
C THR A 19 11.92 -37.72 8.20
N GLU A 20 10.60 -37.90 8.07
CA GLU A 20 9.81 -37.25 7.02
C GLU A 20 9.63 -35.75 7.27
N ARG A 21 9.39 -35.35 8.52
CA ARG A 21 9.32 -33.92 8.92
C ARG A 21 10.65 -33.20 8.70
N ILE A 22 11.77 -33.88 8.97
CA ILE A 22 13.11 -33.35 8.71
C ILE A 22 13.39 -33.30 7.19
N LYS A 23 12.90 -34.27 6.42
CA LYS A 23 13.07 -34.33 4.96
C LYS A 23 12.23 -33.27 4.23
N GLU A 24 11.06 -32.89 4.76
CA GLU A 24 10.26 -31.75 4.26
C GLU A 24 10.93 -30.40 4.56
N ALA A 25 11.61 -30.26 5.70
CA ALA A 25 12.39 -29.06 6.02
C ALA A 25 13.66 -28.88 5.19
N VAL A 26 14.11 -29.93 4.48
CA VAL A 26 15.36 -29.96 3.69
C VAL A 26 15.08 -30.09 2.18
N ARG A 27 13.82 -30.18 1.75
CA ARG A 27 13.52 -30.09 0.31
C ARG A 27 13.84 -28.67 -0.15
N PRO A 28 14.69 -28.51 -1.20
CA PRO A 28 14.89 -27.20 -1.78
C PRO A 28 13.50 -26.68 -2.16
N PRO A 29 13.15 -25.46 -1.73
CA PRO A 29 11.88 -24.87 -2.08
C PRO A 29 11.72 -24.90 -3.60
N GLY A 30 10.48 -25.09 -4.05
CA GLY A 30 10.18 -25.18 -5.48
C GLY A 30 10.79 -24.01 -6.26
N PRO A 31 11.01 -24.17 -7.58
CA PRO A 31 11.73 -23.20 -8.39
C PRO A 31 11.23 -21.76 -8.20
N LEU A 32 12.14 -20.79 -8.24
CA LEU A 32 11.87 -19.36 -7.99
C LEU A 32 10.66 -18.83 -8.78
N LYS A 33 10.63 -19.13 -10.09
CA LYS A 33 9.62 -18.64 -11.02
C LYS A 33 8.17 -19.00 -10.61
N PRO A 34 7.81 -20.27 -10.36
CA PRO A 34 6.50 -20.64 -9.81
C PRO A 34 6.07 -19.86 -8.56
N ARG A 35 7.00 -19.56 -7.64
CA ARG A 35 6.68 -18.83 -6.40
C ARG A 35 6.43 -17.35 -6.68
N LEU A 36 7.21 -16.75 -7.57
CA LEU A 36 6.98 -15.38 -8.06
C LEU A 36 5.65 -15.29 -8.82
N ASP A 37 5.35 -16.24 -9.70
CA ASP A 37 4.08 -16.30 -10.42
C ASP A 37 2.89 -16.41 -9.44
N MET A 38 3.05 -17.21 -8.37
CA MET A 38 2.05 -17.28 -7.30
C MET A 38 1.87 -15.94 -6.58
N ALA A 39 2.97 -15.25 -6.26
CA ALA A 39 2.90 -13.92 -5.65
C ALA A 39 2.21 -12.91 -6.57
N ILE A 40 2.58 -12.87 -7.85
CA ILE A 40 1.99 -12.00 -8.87
C ILE A 40 0.48 -12.21 -8.94
N ARG A 41 0.01 -13.45 -9.10
CA ARG A 41 -1.43 -13.76 -9.18
C ARG A 41 -2.18 -13.29 -7.93
N ARG A 42 -1.60 -13.49 -6.75
CA ARG A 42 -2.23 -13.05 -5.50
C ARG A 42 -2.31 -11.53 -5.40
N ILE A 43 -1.29 -10.81 -5.87
CA ILE A 43 -1.30 -9.34 -5.91
C ILE A 43 -2.34 -8.84 -6.93
N GLU A 44 -2.41 -9.45 -8.11
CA GLU A 44 -3.43 -9.13 -9.14
C GLU A 44 -4.85 -9.29 -8.62
N LEU A 45 -5.12 -10.33 -7.82
CA LEU A 45 -6.41 -10.48 -7.14
C LEU A 45 -6.71 -9.35 -6.16
N GLN A 46 -5.70 -8.85 -5.43
CA GLN A 46 -5.91 -7.70 -4.54
C GLN A 46 -6.14 -6.41 -5.33
N ILE A 47 -5.45 -6.21 -6.47
CA ILE A 47 -5.69 -5.07 -7.38
C ILE A 47 -7.16 -5.05 -7.81
N GLN A 48 -7.71 -6.19 -8.23
CA GLN A 48 -9.13 -6.29 -8.62
C GLN A 48 -10.08 -5.98 -7.46
N LYS A 49 -9.76 -6.39 -6.23
CA LYS A 49 -10.55 -6.04 -5.05
C LYS A 49 -10.51 -4.55 -4.74
N LEU A 50 -9.34 -3.93 -4.88
CA LEU A 50 -9.17 -2.49 -4.71
C LEU A 50 -9.92 -1.69 -5.78
N ASP A 51 -9.97 -2.18 -7.02
CA ASP A 51 -10.80 -1.59 -8.09
C ASP A 51 -12.29 -1.58 -7.72
N GLN A 52 -12.80 -2.72 -7.25
CA GLN A 52 -14.18 -2.82 -6.80
C GLN A 52 -14.47 -1.91 -5.60
N ALA A 53 -13.52 -1.80 -4.67
CA ALA A 53 -13.65 -0.88 -3.53
C ALA A 53 -13.67 0.58 -4.01
N SER A 54 -12.77 0.96 -4.93
CA SER A 54 -12.70 2.31 -5.50
C SER A 54 -14.02 2.72 -6.13
N GLU A 55 -14.65 1.85 -6.92
CA GLU A 55 -15.95 2.13 -7.53
C GLU A 55 -17.05 2.35 -6.47
N ARG A 56 -17.08 1.54 -5.41
CA ARG A 56 -18.03 1.71 -4.29
C ARG A 56 -17.83 3.03 -3.56
N PHE A 57 -16.58 3.44 -3.32
CA PHE A 57 -16.28 4.73 -2.70
C PHE A 57 -16.68 5.90 -3.61
N SER A 58 -16.42 5.80 -4.92
CA SER A 58 -16.84 6.82 -5.90
C SER A 58 -18.36 6.99 -5.96
N GLN A 59 -19.12 5.89 -5.93
CA GLN A 59 -20.58 5.93 -5.86
C GLN A 59 -21.06 6.57 -4.55
N ARG A 60 -20.39 6.27 -3.43
CA ARG A 60 -20.72 6.84 -2.13
C ARG A 60 -20.40 8.32 -2.04
N ASP A 61 -19.29 8.78 -2.63
CA ASP A 61 -18.96 10.20 -2.79
C ASP A 61 -20.11 10.95 -3.47
N LYS A 62 -20.52 10.49 -4.65
CA LYS A 62 -21.62 11.09 -5.42
C LYS A 62 -22.92 11.15 -4.63
N SER A 63 -23.26 10.07 -3.92
CA SER A 63 -24.47 10.00 -3.09
C SER A 63 -24.44 10.98 -1.92
N ILE A 64 -23.31 11.08 -1.21
CA ILE A 64 -23.17 12.00 -0.07
C ILE A 64 -23.15 13.44 -0.57
N PHE A 65 -22.48 13.72 -1.69
CA PHE A 65 -22.49 15.04 -2.31
C PHE A 65 -23.92 15.49 -2.66
N ALA A 66 -24.73 14.62 -3.24
CA ALA A 66 -26.15 14.92 -3.51
C ALA A 66 -26.93 15.25 -2.21
N ARG A 67 -26.65 14.56 -1.10
CA ARG A 67 -27.26 14.82 0.21
C ARG A 67 -26.80 16.16 0.82
N ILE A 68 -25.56 16.57 0.58
CA ILE A 68 -25.08 17.90 0.96
C ILE A 68 -25.90 18.97 0.23
N VAL A 69 -26.04 18.84 -1.09
CA VAL A 69 -26.83 19.78 -1.91
C VAL A 69 -28.28 19.85 -1.40
N ASP A 70 -28.93 18.72 -1.19
CA ASP A 70 -30.31 18.67 -0.64
C ASP A 70 -30.41 19.36 0.73
N ALA A 71 -29.48 19.11 1.65
CA ALA A 71 -29.46 19.77 2.96
C ALA A 71 -29.30 21.29 2.84
N TYR A 72 -28.43 21.77 1.94
CA TYR A 72 -28.29 23.20 1.64
C TYR A 72 -29.58 23.81 1.10
N THR A 73 -30.28 23.13 0.18
CA THR A 73 -31.55 23.64 -0.36
C THR A 73 -32.65 23.77 0.70
N LYS A 74 -32.59 22.93 1.74
CA LYS A 74 -33.51 22.95 2.88
C LYS A 74 -33.05 23.89 4.01
N HIS A 75 -31.96 24.64 3.79
CA HIS A 75 -31.32 25.49 4.80
C HIS A 75 -30.90 24.75 6.08
N ASP A 76 -30.70 23.43 6.01
CA ASP A 76 -30.24 22.60 7.13
C ASP A 76 -28.71 22.53 7.14
N MET A 77 -28.11 23.63 7.59
CA MET A 77 -26.65 23.81 7.61
C MET A 77 -25.94 22.81 8.52
N ALA A 78 -26.57 22.43 9.63
CA ALA A 78 -26.01 21.46 10.56
C ALA A 78 -25.84 20.09 9.88
N ARG A 79 -26.87 19.62 9.17
CA ARG A 79 -26.82 18.35 8.44
C ARG A 79 -25.88 18.42 7.23
N ALA A 80 -25.83 19.55 6.52
CA ALA A 80 -24.88 19.76 5.43
C ALA A 80 -23.42 19.62 5.90
N ASN A 81 -23.07 20.22 7.04
CA ASN A 81 -21.73 20.12 7.63
C ASN A 81 -21.35 18.69 8.03
N VAL A 82 -22.28 17.93 8.60
CA VAL A 82 -22.03 16.50 8.95
C VAL A 82 -21.73 15.69 7.68
N PHE A 83 -22.52 15.86 6.62
CA PHE A 83 -22.27 15.16 5.36
C PHE A 83 -20.98 15.60 4.67
N ALA A 84 -20.60 16.87 4.78
CA ALA A 84 -19.34 17.37 4.25
C ALA A 84 -18.12 16.71 4.93
N ASN A 85 -18.16 16.53 6.25
CA ASN A 85 -17.10 15.83 6.98
C ASN A 85 -16.99 14.37 6.56
N GLU A 86 -18.12 13.67 6.43
CA GLU A 86 -18.12 12.28 5.92
C GLU A 86 -17.57 12.21 4.50
N LEU A 87 -17.95 13.14 3.62
CA LEU A 87 -17.44 13.19 2.24
C LEU A 87 -15.92 13.37 2.20
N ALA A 88 -15.36 14.20 3.09
CA ALA A 88 -13.92 14.40 3.19
C ALA A 88 -13.19 13.09 3.56
N GLU A 89 -13.72 12.34 4.53
CA GLU A 89 -13.16 11.03 4.91
C GLU A 89 -13.31 9.99 3.79
N ILE A 90 -14.45 9.97 3.08
CA ILE A 90 -14.67 9.11 1.90
C ILE A 90 -13.60 9.37 0.83
N ARG A 91 -13.34 10.63 0.49
CA ARG A 91 -12.30 11.02 -0.49
C ARG A 91 -10.90 10.64 -0.05
N LYS A 92 -10.61 10.77 1.25
CA LYS A 92 -9.34 10.35 1.83
C LYS A 92 -9.14 8.84 1.70
N MET A 93 -10.18 8.05 1.98
CA MET A 93 -10.16 6.59 1.78
C MET A 93 -10.00 6.20 0.31
N GLU A 94 -10.72 6.86 -0.61
CA GLU A 94 -10.61 6.64 -2.05
C GLU A 94 -9.18 6.89 -2.56
N LYS A 95 -8.55 8.00 -2.12
CA LYS A 95 -7.15 8.32 -2.45
C LYS A 95 -6.18 7.23 -1.95
N MET A 96 -6.37 6.75 -0.73
CA MET A 96 -5.51 5.70 -0.17
C MET A 96 -5.66 4.37 -0.93
N ILE A 97 -6.88 3.99 -1.34
CA ILE A 97 -7.14 2.80 -2.17
C ILE A 97 -6.47 2.93 -3.54
N MET A 98 -6.59 4.09 -4.18
CA MET A 98 -5.96 4.36 -5.47
C MET A 98 -4.43 4.26 -5.38
N GLN A 99 -3.82 4.84 -4.35
CA GLN A 99 -2.38 4.75 -4.13
C GLN A 99 -1.93 3.31 -3.86
N ALA A 100 -2.69 2.55 -3.05
CA ALA A 100 -2.43 1.14 -2.81
C ALA A 100 -2.47 0.33 -4.12
N ARG A 101 -3.50 0.53 -4.95
CA ARG A 101 -3.65 -0.12 -6.25
C ARG A 101 -2.43 0.12 -7.15
N LEU A 102 -2.03 1.38 -7.32
CA LEU A 102 -0.88 1.74 -8.16
C LEU A 102 0.43 1.14 -7.63
N ALA A 103 0.61 1.14 -6.31
CA ALA A 103 1.78 0.53 -5.68
C ALA A 103 1.83 -0.98 -5.91
N LEU A 104 0.68 -1.67 -5.85
CA LEU A 104 0.60 -3.10 -6.17
C LEU A 104 0.89 -3.40 -7.65
N GLU A 105 0.42 -2.57 -8.58
CA GLU A 105 0.78 -2.68 -10.00
C GLU A 105 2.29 -2.52 -10.20
N GLN A 106 2.90 -1.54 -9.54
CA GLN A 106 4.35 -1.33 -9.57
C GLN A 106 5.11 -2.55 -9.04
N ILE A 107 4.63 -3.16 -7.95
CA ILE A 107 5.20 -4.40 -7.40
C ILE A 107 5.11 -5.51 -8.44
N VAL A 108 3.95 -5.75 -9.06
CA VAL A 108 3.79 -6.77 -10.11
C VAL A 108 4.79 -6.59 -11.25
N LEU A 109 4.99 -5.36 -11.72
CA LEU A 109 5.98 -5.06 -12.77
C LEU A 109 7.40 -5.44 -12.34
N ARG A 110 7.80 -5.13 -11.10
CA ARG A 110 9.12 -5.51 -10.56
C ARG A 110 9.27 -7.03 -10.40
N LEU A 111 8.23 -7.73 -9.94
CA LEU A 111 8.29 -9.18 -9.78
C LEU A 111 8.47 -9.89 -11.13
N ARG A 112 7.91 -9.34 -12.22
CA ARG A 112 8.04 -9.89 -13.58
C ARG A 112 9.44 -9.73 -14.17
N THR A 113 10.25 -8.78 -13.68
CA THR A 113 11.61 -8.56 -14.18
C THR A 113 12.66 -9.45 -13.50
N VAL A 114 12.29 -10.15 -12.42
CA VAL A 114 13.23 -11.01 -11.67
C VAL A 114 13.56 -12.26 -12.48
N SER A 115 14.84 -12.39 -12.85
CA SER A 115 15.31 -13.50 -13.71
C SER A 115 16.35 -14.41 -13.05
N GLU A 116 17.14 -13.91 -12.09
CA GLU A 116 18.25 -14.65 -11.46
C GLU A 116 18.33 -14.42 -9.94
N LEU A 117 18.96 -15.35 -9.19
CA LEU A 117 19.05 -15.31 -7.72
C LEU A 117 19.80 -14.07 -7.18
N GLY A 118 20.79 -13.55 -7.90
CA GLY A 118 21.49 -12.30 -7.53
C GLY A 118 20.63 -11.06 -7.73
N ASP A 119 19.72 -11.09 -8.70
CA ASP A 119 18.77 -10.02 -9.01
C ASP A 119 17.58 -10.01 -8.03
N VAL A 120 17.25 -11.15 -7.40
CA VAL A 120 16.13 -11.28 -6.45
C VAL A 120 16.23 -10.28 -5.29
N VAL A 121 17.40 -10.14 -4.66
CA VAL A 121 17.53 -9.33 -3.44
C VAL A 121 17.41 -7.85 -3.76
N SER A 122 18.11 -7.38 -4.80
CA SER A 122 18.10 -5.98 -5.24
C SER A 122 16.75 -5.56 -5.82
N THR A 123 16.03 -6.45 -6.50
CA THR A 123 14.73 -6.14 -7.12
C THR A 123 13.54 -6.30 -6.17
N LEU A 124 13.52 -7.37 -5.37
CA LEU A 124 12.38 -7.65 -4.48
C LEU A 124 12.45 -6.87 -3.17
N GLY A 125 13.62 -6.48 -2.69
CA GLY A 125 13.77 -5.70 -1.45
C GLY A 125 12.90 -4.44 -1.44
N PRO A 126 13.05 -3.53 -2.42
CA PRO A 126 12.20 -2.35 -2.55
C PRO A 126 10.71 -2.70 -2.73
N ALA A 127 10.39 -3.75 -3.48
CA ALA A 127 9.01 -4.19 -3.69
C ALA A 127 8.33 -4.65 -2.38
N VAL A 128 9.05 -5.37 -1.53
CA VAL A 128 8.57 -5.82 -0.21
C VAL A 128 8.39 -4.64 0.74
N SER A 129 9.27 -3.64 0.70
CA SER A 129 9.12 -2.41 1.49
C SER A 129 7.83 -1.66 1.12
N VAL A 130 7.60 -1.44 -0.18
CA VAL A 130 6.36 -0.82 -0.68
C VAL A 130 5.14 -1.65 -0.28
N LEU A 131 5.21 -2.98 -0.40
CA LEU A 131 4.11 -3.86 -0.01
C LEU A 131 3.74 -3.71 1.48
N ARG A 132 4.74 -3.59 2.36
CA ARG A 132 4.52 -3.37 3.80
C ARG A 132 3.86 -2.01 4.08
N ALA A 133 4.26 -0.96 3.36
CA ALA A 133 3.63 0.35 3.48
C ALA A 133 2.15 0.31 3.02
N VAL A 134 1.87 -0.35 1.88
CA VAL A 134 0.50 -0.54 1.40
C VAL A 134 -0.33 -1.34 2.40
N LYS A 135 0.22 -2.44 2.93
CA LYS A 135 -0.41 -3.25 3.98
C LYS A 135 -0.83 -2.39 5.18
N ALA A 136 0.09 -1.57 5.69
CA ALA A 136 -0.18 -0.70 6.84
C ALA A 136 -1.29 0.32 6.55
N GLY A 137 -1.28 0.94 5.36
CA GLY A 137 -2.33 1.86 4.92
C GLY A 137 -3.71 1.21 4.79
N MET A 138 -3.77 -0.09 4.47
CA MET A 138 -5.02 -0.82 4.32
C MET A 138 -5.63 -1.31 5.63
N ALA A 139 -4.89 -1.31 6.74
CA ALA A 139 -5.36 -1.87 8.02
C ALA A 139 -6.72 -1.32 8.49
N ASN A 140 -6.96 -0.02 8.31
CA ASN A 140 -8.18 0.64 8.77
C ASN A 140 -9.26 0.79 7.69
N ILE A 141 -8.93 0.55 6.42
CA ILE A 141 -9.82 0.79 5.27
C ILE A 141 -10.32 -0.53 4.71
N PHE A 142 -9.42 -1.50 4.56
CA PHE A 142 -9.68 -2.78 3.95
C PHE A 142 -8.90 -3.92 4.65
N PRO A 143 -9.37 -4.39 5.82
CA PRO A 143 -8.65 -5.39 6.64
C PRO A 143 -8.43 -6.73 5.93
N GLU A 144 -9.32 -7.11 5.01
CA GLU A 144 -9.15 -8.32 4.21
C GLU A 144 -7.93 -8.21 3.28
N ALA A 145 -7.77 -7.04 2.62
CA ALA A 145 -6.60 -6.78 1.80
C ALA A 145 -5.34 -6.72 2.65
N GLU A 146 -5.37 -6.08 3.83
CA GLU A 146 -4.24 -6.07 4.78
C GLU A 146 -3.73 -7.49 5.08
N ARG A 147 -4.63 -8.43 5.38
CA ARG A 147 -4.27 -9.81 5.69
C ARG A 147 -3.60 -10.50 4.51
N GLU A 148 -4.19 -10.38 3.32
CA GLU A 148 -3.65 -11.00 2.10
C GLU A 148 -2.30 -10.42 1.71
N LEU A 149 -2.14 -9.09 1.82
CA LEU A 149 -0.86 -8.42 1.58
C LEU A 149 0.21 -8.85 2.59
N GLY A 150 -0.17 -9.14 3.84
CA GLY A 150 0.71 -9.76 4.83
C GLY A 150 1.21 -11.15 4.40
N LEU A 151 0.31 -12.00 3.91
CA LEU A 151 0.67 -13.34 3.41
C LEU A 151 1.58 -13.27 2.18
N ILE A 152 1.33 -12.32 1.27
CA ILE A 152 2.19 -12.06 0.10
C ILE A 152 3.56 -11.57 0.58
N GLY A 153 3.62 -10.66 1.55
CA GLY A 153 4.87 -10.14 2.10
C GLY A 153 5.72 -11.22 2.76
N ASN A 154 5.10 -12.17 3.45
CA ASN A 154 5.79 -13.33 4.02
C ASN A 154 6.37 -14.24 2.93
N LEU A 155 5.60 -14.50 1.87
CA LEU A 155 6.07 -15.28 0.72
C LEU A 155 7.29 -14.63 0.06
N LEU A 156 7.23 -13.33 -0.23
CA LEU A 156 8.33 -12.60 -0.86
C LEU A 156 9.56 -12.49 0.04
N SER A 157 9.36 -12.27 1.35
CA SER A 157 10.46 -12.23 2.32
C SER A 157 11.17 -13.60 2.40
N GLY A 158 10.43 -14.71 2.34
CA GLY A 158 11.02 -16.05 2.27
C GLY A 158 11.89 -16.25 1.03
N ILE A 159 11.42 -15.78 -0.13
CA ILE A 159 12.20 -15.83 -1.39
C ILE A 159 13.51 -15.04 -1.27
N ILE A 160 13.48 -13.84 -0.67
CA ILE A 160 14.68 -13.01 -0.47
C ILE A 160 15.70 -13.69 0.46
N VAL A 161 15.23 -14.24 1.59
CA VAL A 161 16.11 -14.90 2.57
C VAL A 161 16.81 -16.11 1.94
N GLU A 162 16.09 -16.93 1.19
CA GLU A 162 16.66 -18.08 0.50
C GLU A 162 17.64 -17.68 -0.59
N ALA A 163 17.33 -16.64 -1.37
CA ALA A 163 18.24 -16.12 -2.39
C ALA A 163 19.56 -15.62 -1.76
N GLY A 164 19.50 -14.94 -0.62
CA GLY A 164 20.69 -14.52 0.14
C GLY A 164 21.53 -15.68 0.67
N GLN A 165 20.88 -16.74 1.18
CA GLN A 165 21.57 -17.95 1.64
C GLN A 165 22.23 -18.71 0.49
N SER A 166 21.58 -18.74 -0.69
CA SER A 166 22.08 -19.47 -1.87
C SER A 166 23.26 -18.77 -2.57
N THR A 167 23.35 -17.44 -2.48
CA THR A 167 24.38 -16.65 -3.16
C THR A 167 25.58 -16.33 -2.27
N GLY A 168 25.50 -16.60 -0.95
CA GLY A 168 26.56 -16.28 0.01
C GLY A 168 26.77 -14.77 0.22
N LEU A 169 25.88 -13.92 -0.32
CA LEU A 169 25.91 -12.48 -0.08
C LEU A 169 25.34 -12.18 1.31
N THR A 170 26.15 -11.53 2.15
CA THR A 170 25.64 -10.77 3.29
C THR A 170 24.83 -9.59 2.77
N ILE A 171 23.50 -9.70 2.80
CA ILE A 171 22.58 -8.68 2.30
C ILE A 171 22.75 -7.40 3.12
N ASN A 172 23.23 -6.32 2.49
CA ASN A 172 23.18 -4.98 3.07
C ASN A 172 21.95 -4.22 2.55
N PHE A 173 20.92 -4.10 3.38
CA PHE A 173 19.66 -3.45 3.04
C PHE A 173 19.75 -1.92 2.87
N GLU A 174 20.87 -1.30 3.28
CA GLU A 174 21.07 0.16 3.22
C GLU A 174 21.31 0.66 1.78
N ALA A 175 22.16 -0.03 1.01
CA ALA A 175 22.61 0.45 -0.31
C ALA A 175 21.50 0.45 -1.37
N ALA A 176 20.61 -0.56 -1.37
CA ALA A 176 19.51 -0.65 -2.34
C ALA A 176 18.43 0.44 -2.12
N ASN A 177 18.38 1.04 -0.92
CA ASN A 177 17.43 2.08 -0.59
C ASN A 177 17.92 3.47 -1.05
N GLU A 178 19.24 3.69 -1.08
CA GLU A 178 19.84 4.96 -1.51
C GLU A 178 19.56 5.27 -3.00
N ASP A 179 19.72 4.29 -3.90
CA ASP A 179 19.48 4.48 -5.34
C ASP A 179 18.00 4.77 -5.64
N ALA A 180 17.09 4.06 -4.96
CA ALA A 180 15.66 4.32 -5.07
C ALA A 180 15.30 5.72 -4.56
N GLN A 181 15.92 6.14 -3.46
CA GLN A 181 15.73 7.47 -2.90
C GLN A 181 16.23 8.55 -3.85
N LYS A 182 17.38 8.35 -4.50
CA LYS A 182 17.96 9.25 -5.50
C LYS A 182 17.05 9.45 -6.72
N ILE A 183 16.48 8.35 -7.24
CA ILE A 183 15.52 8.38 -8.36
C ILE A 183 14.25 9.15 -7.98
N LEU A 184 13.75 8.98 -6.75
CA LEU A 184 12.60 9.72 -6.24
C LEU A 184 12.90 11.22 -6.11
N THR A 185 14.11 11.58 -5.68
CA THR A 185 14.55 12.99 -5.59
C THR A 185 14.64 13.64 -6.97
N GLU A 186 15.19 12.94 -7.97
CA GLU A 186 15.21 13.44 -9.35
C GLU A 186 13.80 13.60 -9.94
N ALA A 187 12.92 12.62 -9.73
CA ALA A 187 11.53 12.71 -10.18
C ALA A 187 10.78 13.87 -9.51
N ALA A 188 11.03 14.13 -8.22
CA ALA A 188 10.46 15.25 -7.49
C ALA A 188 10.95 16.60 -8.04
N ALA A 189 12.25 16.74 -8.31
CA ALA A 189 12.82 17.95 -8.91
C ALA A 189 12.24 18.25 -10.29
N VAL A 190 12.07 17.24 -11.14
CA VAL A 190 11.45 17.38 -12.48
C VAL A 190 9.97 17.77 -12.37
N ALA A 191 9.24 17.20 -11.40
CA ALA A 191 7.85 17.56 -11.14
C ALA A 191 7.71 19.00 -10.64
N GLU A 192 8.58 19.44 -9.72
CA GLU A 192 8.61 20.81 -9.20
C GLU A 192 8.93 21.82 -10.30
N GLN A 193 9.90 21.53 -11.17
CA GLN A 193 10.24 22.37 -12.31
C GLN A 193 9.06 22.53 -13.28
N ARG A 194 8.34 21.44 -13.59
CA ARG A 194 7.13 21.49 -14.43
C ARG A 194 5.97 22.26 -13.78
N ILE A 195 5.87 22.25 -12.46
CA ILE A 195 4.86 23.04 -11.73
C ILE A 195 5.24 24.52 -11.76
N LYS A 196 6.51 24.85 -11.55
CA LYS A 196 7.05 26.22 -11.60
C LYS A 196 6.95 26.85 -13.00
N GLU A 197 7.09 26.05 -14.05
CA GLU A 197 6.87 26.48 -15.44
C GLU A 197 5.39 26.74 -15.76
N LYS A 198 4.46 26.05 -15.10
CA LYS A 198 3.00 26.22 -15.29
C LYS A 198 2.36 27.26 -14.36
N PHE A 199 3.05 27.63 -13.29
CA PHE A 199 2.62 28.65 -12.32
C PHE A 199 3.80 29.57 -12.02
N PRO A 200 3.97 30.70 -12.73
CA PRO A 200 5.00 31.68 -12.39
C PRO A 200 4.77 32.20 -10.98
N GLU A 201 5.86 32.42 -10.24
CA GLU A 201 5.81 32.96 -8.88
C GLU A 201 5.07 34.30 -8.89
N LEU A 202 4.12 34.46 -7.96
CA LEU A 202 3.45 35.74 -7.74
C LEU A 202 4.50 36.77 -7.34
N PRO A 203 4.54 37.95 -7.98
CA PRO A 203 5.58 38.94 -7.72
C PRO A 203 5.57 39.34 -6.25
N THR A 204 6.71 39.17 -5.58
CA THR A 204 6.99 39.76 -4.27
C THR A 204 7.11 41.27 -4.45
N GLY A 205 5.97 41.96 -4.38
CA GLY A 205 5.92 43.39 -4.63
C GLY A 205 4.51 43.95 -4.53
N ILE A 206 3.80 43.67 -3.43
CA ILE A 206 2.69 44.54 -3.02
C ILE A 206 3.30 45.56 -2.06
N PRO A 207 3.37 46.85 -2.41
CA PRO A 207 3.75 47.89 -1.47
C PRO A 207 2.81 47.81 -0.26
N GLN A 208 3.38 47.73 0.94
CA GLN A 208 2.62 48.04 2.16
C GLN A 208 2.10 49.47 1.99
N VAL A 209 0.79 49.61 1.78
CA VAL A 209 0.12 50.91 1.79
C VAL A 209 0.31 51.48 3.20
N PRO A 210 1.02 52.60 3.37
CA PRO A 210 1.11 53.24 4.67
C PRO A 210 -0.25 53.88 4.97
N LEU A 211 -0.94 53.41 6.02
CA LEU A 211 -2.06 54.15 6.58
C LEU A 211 -1.51 55.40 7.28
N SER A 212 -1.56 56.53 6.59
CA SER A 212 -1.62 57.86 7.22
C SER A 212 -2.28 58.86 6.29
N GLU A 213 -3.46 59.32 6.70
CA GLU A 213 -3.87 60.73 6.78
C GLU A 213 -5.31 60.75 7.32
N LYS A 214 -5.52 61.12 8.58
CA LYS A 214 -5.89 62.48 9.04
C LYS A 214 -7.12 63.05 8.31
N THR A 215 -8.21 63.22 9.05
CA THR A 215 -9.18 64.30 8.81
C THR A 215 -9.27 65.19 10.06
N PRO A 216 -9.17 66.53 9.88
CA PRO A 216 -9.30 67.53 10.94
C PRO A 216 -10.75 67.95 11.12
N THR A 217 -11.18 68.31 12.34
CA THR A 217 -12.31 69.23 12.56
C THR A 217 -12.24 69.85 13.97
N GLU A 218 -11.59 71.01 14.06
CA GLU A 218 -12.04 72.16 14.85
C GLU A 218 -13.41 72.61 14.28
N THR A 219 -14.39 73.24 14.94
CA THR A 219 -14.56 73.94 16.22
C THR A 219 -16.06 74.25 16.32
N SER A 220 -16.63 74.30 17.54
CA SER A 220 -17.55 75.33 18.06
C SER A 220 -18.04 74.95 19.46
#